data_AF-A0A930F6I7-F1
#
_entry.id   AF-A0A930F6I7-F1
#
_cell.length_a   1.000
_cell.length_b   1.000
_cell.length_c   1.000
_cell.angle_alpha   90.00
_cell.angle_beta   90.00
_cell.angle_gamma   90.00
#
_symmetry.space_group_name_H-M   'P 1'
#
loop_
_entity.id
_entity.type
_entity.pdbx_description
1 polymer ?
#
loop_
_entity_poly.entity_id
_entity_poly.type
_entity_poly.pdbx_seq_one_letter_code
_entity_poly.pdbx_strand_id
1 'polypeptide(L)'
;MDVISQYGKNYKYNKWDPANWNGFQVIGIVAIIWVIIFVGAYYYTNVTIQEDRVYITRQLQTQDIPVGSQLILEYTHLTKDDIDYAMSYGYEVVGISNLPKDRSLVVYKRVN
;
A
#
# COMPACT_ATOMS: atom_id res chain seq x y z
N MET A 1 4.11 -26.26 39.89
CA MET A 1 4.83 -27.47 40.34
C MET A 1 5.93 -27.72 39.32
N ASP A 2 7.19 -27.60 39.74
CA ASP A 2 8.34 -27.84 38.87
C ASP A 2 8.46 -29.35 38.61
N VAL A 3 8.36 -29.74 37.34
CA VAL A 3 8.59 -31.12 36.91
C VAL A 3 10.09 -31.28 36.66
N ILE A 4 10.80 -31.80 37.66
CA ILE A 4 12.23 -32.07 37.57
C ILE A 4 12.42 -33.38 36.79
N SER A 5 13.02 -33.29 35.61
CA SER A 5 13.45 -34.46 34.84
C SER A 5 14.64 -35.14 35.54
N GLN A 6 14.65 -36.47 35.52
CA GLN A 6 15.68 -37.37 36.07
C GLN A 6 17.11 -37.12 35.53
N TYR A 7 17.29 -36.19 34.58
CA TYR A 7 18.56 -35.85 33.93
C TYR A 7 19.04 -34.41 34.19
N GLY A 8 18.56 -33.72 35.22
CA GLY A 8 19.14 -32.45 35.68
C GLY A 8 18.98 -31.26 34.71
N LYS A 9 18.14 -31.38 33.68
CA LYS A 9 17.74 -30.23 32.85
C LYS A 9 16.43 -29.66 33.36
N ASN A 10 16.52 -28.48 33.97
CA ASN A 10 15.38 -27.63 34.26
C ASN A 10 14.76 -27.17 32.94
N TYR A 11 13.77 -27.91 32.44
CA TYR A 11 12.90 -27.39 31.39
C TYR A 11 12.02 -26.32 32.02
N LYS A 12 12.46 -25.06 31.96
CA LYS A 12 11.60 -23.93 32.29
C LYS A 12 10.40 -24.02 31.36
N TYR A 13 9.23 -24.32 31.92
CA TYR A 13 7.96 -24.24 31.21
C TYR A 13 7.81 -22.81 30.68
N ASN A 14 8.10 -22.63 29.40
CA ASN A 14 7.94 -21.35 28.74
C ASN A 14 6.55 -21.32 28.12
N LYS A 15 5.63 -20.62 28.79
CA LYS A 15 4.26 -20.39 28.28
C LYS A 15 4.21 -19.66 26.93
N TRP A 16 5.33 -19.06 26.51
CA TRP A 16 5.46 -18.36 25.23
C TRP A 16 6.12 -19.21 24.15
N ASP A 17 6.53 -20.44 24.44
CA ASP A 17 7.02 -21.37 23.42
C ASP A 17 5.83 -21.93 22.64
N PRO A 18 5.76 -21.74 21.30
CA PRO A 18 4.68 -22.24 20.47
C PRO A 18 4.47 -23.76 20.56
N ALA A 19 5.49 -24.53 20.92
CA ALA A 19 5.39 -25.98 21.12
C ALA A 19 4.50 -26.37 22.32
N ASN A 20 4.27 -25.43 23.24
CA ASN A 20 3.44 -25.63 24.43
C ASN A 20 2.01 -25.08 24.27
N TRP A 21 1.65 -24.54 23.10
CA TRP A 21 0.35 -23.91 22.87
C TRP A 21 -0.71 -24.92 22.45
N ASN A 22 -1.92 -24.76 22.96
CA ASN A 22 -3.05 -25.56 22.50
C ASN A 22 -3.59 -25.03 21.15
N GLY A 23 -4.38 -25.84 20.45
CA GLY A 23 -4.92 -25.49 19.14
C GLY A 23 -5.72 -24.18 19.12
N PHE A 24 -6.43 -23.84 20.20
CA PHE A 24 -7.17 -22.58 20.31
C PHE A 24 -6.26 -21.35 20.41
N GLN A 25 -5.13 -21.45 21.12
CA GLN A 25 -4.15 -20.38 21.21
C GLN A 25 -3.46 -20.13 19.85
N VAL A 26 -3.12 -21.20 19.13
CA VAL A 26 -2.55 -21.10 17.78
C VAL A 26 -3.55 -20.44 16.83
N ILE A 27 -4.80 -20.91 16.81
CA ILE A 27 -5.86 -20.33 15.98
C ILE A 27 -6.10 -18.85 16.33
N GLY A 28 -6.12 -18.51 17.62
CA GLY A 28 -6.29 -17.13 18.07
C GLY A 28 -5.21 -16.19 17.55
N ILE A 29 -3.94 -16.61 17.59
CA ILE A 29 -2.84 -15.79 17.09
C ILE A 29 -2.81 -15.70 15.57
N VAL A 30 -3.12 -16.79 14.87
CA VAL A 30 -3.30 -16.77 13.41
C VAL A 30 -4.41 -15.80 13.02
N ALA A 31 -5.55 -15.81 13.72
CA ALA A 31 -6.66 -14.90 13.47
C ALA A 31 -6.26 -13.43 13.70
N ILE A 32 -5.53 -13.13 14.78
CA ILE A 32 -5.04 -11.77 15.07
C ILE A 32 -4.10 -11.29 13.95
N ILE A 33 -3.14 -12.12 13.53
CA ILE A 33 -2.22 -11.79 12.44
C ILE A 33 -2.99 -11.53 11.14
N TRP A 34 -3.98 -12.37 10.84
CA TRP A 34 -4.84 -12.20 9.65
C TRP A 34 -5.59 -10.88 9.67
N VAL A 35 -6.19 -10.51 10.82
CA VAL A 35 -6.90 -9.25 10.97
C VAL A 35 -5.96 -8.06 10.76
N ILE A 36 -4.74 -8.10 11.30
CA ILE A 36 -3.75 -7.02 11.13
C ILE A 36 -3.37 -6.86 9.65
N ILE A 37 -3.10 -7.97 8.95
CA ILE A 37 -2.77 -7.94 7.52
C ILE A 37 -3.95 -7.38 6.72
N PHE A 38 -5.17 -7.84 6.99
CA PHE A 38 -6.37 -7.39 6.29
C PHE A 38 -6.62 -5.90 6.49
N VAL A 39 -6.54 -5.41 7.74
CA VAL A 39 -6.71 -3.98 8.06
C VAL A 39 -5.62 -3.14 7.40
N GLY A 40 -4.36 -3.60 7.41
CA GLY A 40 -3.26 -2.90 6.76
C GLY A 40 -3.45 -2.78 5.24
N ALA A 41 -3.82 -3.88 4.58
CA ALA A 41 -4.10 -3.90 3.15
C ALA A 41 -5.33 -3.04 2.79
N TYR A 42 -6.39 -3.11 3.60
CA TYR A 42 -7.59 -2.31 3.43
C TYR A 42 -7.30 -0.81 3.56
N TYR A 43 -6.53 -0.40 4.57
CA TYR A 43 -6.16 0.99 4.77
C TYR A 43 -5.30 1.52 3.62
N TYR A 44 -4.28 0.76 3.20
CA TYR A 44 -3.42 1.14 2.08
C TYR A 44 -4.22 1.33 0.79
N THR A 45 -5.10 0.38 0.48
CA THR A 45 -5.87 0.39 -0.78
C THR A 45 -6.94 1.47 -0.80
N ASN A 46 -7.68 1.64 0.30
CA ASN A 46 -8.85 2.53 0.31
C ASN A 46 -8.57 3.94 0.79
N VAL A 47 -7.45 4.18 1.49
CA VAL A 47 -7.11 5.52 2.01
C VAL A 47 -5.94 6.10 1.24
N THR A 48 -4.77 5.45 1.28
CA THR A 48 -3.54 6.02 0.70
C THR A 48 -3.61 6.18 -0.82
N ILE A 49 -4.11 5.18 -1.56
CA ILE A 49 -4.27 5.28 -3.02
C ILE A 49 -5.33 6.33 -3.39
N GLN A 50 -6.40 6.46 -2.59
CA GLN A 50 -7.45 7.46 -2.87
C GLN A 50 -6.95 8.88 -2.66
N GLU A 51 -6.18 9.14 -1.59
CA GLU A 51 -5.59 10.46 -1.33
C GLU A 51 -4.65 10.91 -2.46
N ASP A 52 -3.84 10.00 -3.00
CA ASP A 52 -2.94 10.25 -4.15
C ASP A 52 -3.76 10.66 -5.39
N ARG A 53 -4.82 9.91 -5.71
CA ARG A 53 -5.70 10.22 -6.86
C ARG A 53 -6.46 11.54 -6.69
N VAL A 54 -6.87 11.90 -5.48
CA VAL A 54 -7.50 13.20 -5.19
C VAL A 54 -6.51 14.34 -5.40
N TYR A 55 -5.26 14.18 -4.96
CA TYR A 55 -4.20 15.17 -5.18
C TYR A 55 -3.93 15.40 -6.68
N ILE A 56 -3.76 14.31 -7.43
CA ILE A 56 -3.53 14.33 -8.89
C ILE A 56 -4.71 14.99 -9.61
N THR A 57 -5.94 14.62 -9.23
CA THR A 57 -7.16 15.22 -9.80
C THR A 57 -7.19 16.72 -9.59
N ARG A 58 -6.83 17.20 -8.39
CA ARG A 58 -6.80 18.63 -8.10
C ARG A 58 -5.76 19.37 -8.95
N GLN A 59 -4.59 18.76 -9.18
CA GLN A 59 -3.56 19.36 -10.03
C GLN A 59 -3.95 19.40 -11.51
N LEU A 60 -4.66 18.38 -11.99
CA LEU A 60 -5.19 18.36 -13.37
C LEU A 60 -6.32 19.39 -13.57
N GLN A 61 -7.12 19.66 -12.53
CA GLN A 61 -8.21 20.62 -12.56
C GLN A 61 -7.77 22.08 -12.45
N THR A 62 -6.60 22.36 -11.84
CA THR A 62 -6.11 23.74 -11.71
C THR A 62 -5.80 24.33 -13.08
N GLN A 63 -6.68 25.22 -13.53
CA GLN A 63 -6.64 25.87 -14.85
C GLN A 63 -5.46 26.85 -15.04
N ASP A 64 -4.69 27.11 -13.98
CA ASP A 64 -3.54 28.03 -14.02
C ASP A 64 -2.32 27.45 -14.76
N ILE A 65 -2.34 26.17 -15.16
CA ILE A 65 -1.23 25.56 -15.91
C ILE A 65 -1.29 26.05 -17.37
N PRO A 66 -0.27 26.79 -17.84
CA PRO A 66 -0.29 27.34 -19.20
C PRO A 66 -0.30 26.24 -20.27
N VAL A 67 -0.96 26.52 -21.39
CA VAL A 67 -0.90 25.65 -22.58
C VAL A 67 0.55 25.53 -23.06
N GLY A 68 0.98 24.31 -23.35
CA GLY A 68 2.35 23.97 -23.72
C GLY A 68 3.25 23.62 -22.53
N SER A 69 2.85 23.90 -21.29
CA SER A 69 3.61 23.51 -20.10
C SER A 69 3.54 22.00 -19.85
N GLN A 70 4.60 21.47 -19.23
CA GLN A 70 4.67 20.09 -18.79
C GLN A 70 4.27 19.98 -17.32
N LEU A 71 3.44 18.99 -17.00
CA LEU A 71 3.04 18.61 -15.66
C LEU A 71 3.58 17.20 -15.39
N ILE A 72 4.34 17.04 -14.32
CA ILE A 72 4.92 15.76 -13.92
C ILE A 72 4.14 15.26 -12.72
N LEU A 73 3.49 14.10 -12.86
CA LEU A 73 2.69 13.48 -11.81
C LEU A 73 3.26 12.12 -11.46
N GLU A 74 3.41 11.87 -10.16
CA GLU A 74 3.75 10.56 -9.64
C GLU A 74 2.46 9.85 -9.23
N TYR A 75 2.28 8.62 -9.67
CA TYR A 75 1.13 7.77 -9.37
C TYR A 75 1.57 6.56 -8.59
N THR A 76 0.86 6.26 -7.52
CA THR A 76 0.91 4.96 -6.84
C THR A 76 -0.13 4.05 -7.51
N HIS A 77 0.31 3.07 -8.30
CA HIS A 77 -0.52 2.24 -9.19
C HIS A 77 -1.26 3.02 -10.30
N LEU A 78 -0.51 3.45 -11.32
CA LEU A 78 -1.07 4.07 -12.52
C LEU A 78 -2.02 3.11 -13.24
N THR A 79 -3.25 3.56 -13.48
CA THR A 79 -4.24 2.83 -14.27
C THR A 79 -4.56 3.57 -15.57
N LYS A 80 -5.11 2.85 -16.56
CA LYS A 80 -5.52 3.47 -17.83
C LYS A 80 -6.54 4.60 -17.61
N ASP A 81 -7.47 4.40 -16.68
CA ASP A 81 -8.50 5.39 -16.36
C ASP A 81 -7.91 6.72 -15.88
N ASP A 82 -6.77 6.70 -15.19
CA ASP A 82 -6.08 7.93 -14.75
C ASP A 82 -5.55 8.74 -15.94
N ILE A 83 -5.07 8.04 -16.97
CA ILE A 83 -4.56 8.65 -18.20
C ILE A 83 -5.73 9.21 -19.01
N ASP A 84 -6.79 8.42 -19.17
CA ASP A 84 -8.01 8.84 -19.87
C ASP A 84 -8.65 10.06 -19.20
N TYR A 85 -8.63 10.11 -17.87
CA TYR A 85 -9.08 11.26 -17.09
C TYR A 85 -8.21 12.51 -17.35
N ALA A 86 -6.88 12.39 -17.31
CA ALA A 86 -5.99 13.51 -17.64
C ALA A 86 -6.20 14.02 -19.08
N MET A 87 -6.39 13.11 -20.04
CA MET A 87 -6.70 13.48 -21.43
C MET A 87 -8.03 14.24 -21.55
N SER A 88 -9.04 13.89 -20.74
CA SER A 88 -10.32 14.62 -20.70
C SER A 88 -10.18 16.09 -20.25
N TYR A 89 -9.12 16.41 -19.50
CA TYR A 89 -8.80 17.78 -19.10
C TYR A 89 -7.98 18.57 -20.12
N GLY A 90 -7.62 17.99 -21.27
CA GLY A 90 -6.80 18.66 -22.28
C GLY A 90 -5.29 18.48 -22.06
N TYR A 91 -4.88 17.35 -21.47
CA TYR A 91 -3.48 16.94 -21.39
C TYR A 91 -3.15 15.82 -22.39
N GLU A 92 -1.92 15.82 -22.88
CA GLU A 92 -1.35 14.74 -23.70
C GLU A 92 -0.23 14.04 -22.93
N VAL A 93 -0.12 12.71 -23.05
CA VAL A 93 0.97 11.94 -22.44
C VAL A 93 2.24 12.10 -23.27
N VAL A 94 3.28 12.67 -22.68
CA VAL A 94 4.61 12.80 -23.29
C VAL A 94 5.48 11.59 -22.97
N GLY A 95 5.35 11.04 -21.76
CA GLY A 95 6.15 9.89 -21.36
C GLY A 95 5.67 9.27 -20.05
N ILE A 96 5.96 7.99 -19.87
CA ILE A 96 5.68 7.21 -18.67
C ILE A 96 6.97 6.52 -18.27
N SER A 97 7.37 6.66 -17.01
CA SER A 97 8.54 5.99 -16.43
C SER A 97 8.13 5.21 -15.20
N ASN A 98 8.50 3.93 -15.14
CA ASN A 98 8.24 3.09 -13.97
C ASN A 98 9.29 3.37 -12.87
N LEU A 99 8.81 3.63 -11.66
CA LEU A 99 9.62 3.86 -10.47
C LEU A 99 9.56 2.62 -9.54
N PRO A 100 10.55 2.46 -8.64
CA PRO A 100 10.49 1.43 -7.61
C PRO A 100 9.24 1.57 -6.73
N LYS A 101 8.78 0.43 -6.20
CA LYS A 101 7.61 0.30 -5.31
C LYS A 101 6.26 0.58 -5.99
N ASP A 102 6.10 0.11 -7.24
CA ASP A 102 4.85 0.19 -8.02
C ASP A 102 4.35 1.61 -8.25
N ARG A 103 5.29 2.54 -8.39
CA ARG A 103 5.03 3.94 -8.70
C ARG A 103 5.32 4.20 -10.15
N SER A 104 4.61 5.14 -10.75
CA SER A 104 4.82 5.54 -12.13
C SER A 104 4.89 7.06 -12.21
N LEU A 105 5.90 7.57 -12.89
CA LEU A 105 6.02 8.99 -13.18
C LEU A 105 5.48 9.23 -14.58
N VAL A 106 4.42 10.02 -14.68
CA VAL A 106 3.79 10.39 -15.95
C VAL A 106 4.07 11.85 -16.22
N VAL A 107 4.57 12.13 -17.42
CA VAL A 107 4.78 13.48 -17.91
C VAL A 107 3.64 13.82 -18.85
N TYR A 108 2.83 14.77 -18.45
CA TYR A 108 1.75 15.34 -19.25
C TYR A 108 2.19 16.67 -19.88
N LYS A 109 1.64 17.00 -21.04
CA LYS A 109 1.74 18.33 -21.65
C LYS A 109 0.35 18.90 -21.79
N ARG A 110 0.14 20.13 -21.30
CA ARG A 110 -1.12 20.84 -21.51
C ARG A 110 -1.25 21.20 -22.99
N VAL A 111 -2.31 20.75 -23.64
CA VAL A 111 -2.55 21.00 -25.07
C VAL A 111 -3.78 21.86 -25.34
N ASN A 112 -4.72 21.95 -24.39
CA ASN A 112 -5.93 22.75 -24.55
C ASN A 112 -6.32 23.47 -23.26
#